data_AF-A0A943R758-F1
#
_entry.id   AF-A0A943R758-F1
#
_cell.length_a   1.000
_cell.length_b   1.000
_cell.length_c   1.000
_cell.angle_alpha   90.00
_cell.angle_beta   90.00
_cell.angle_gamma   90.00
#
_symmetry.space_group_name_H-M   'P 1'
#
loop_
_entity.id
_entity.type
_entity.pdbx_description
1 polymer ?
#
loop_
_entity_poly.entity_id
_entity_poly.type
_entity_poly.pdbx_seq_one_letter_code
_entity_poly.pdbx_strand_id
1 'polypeptide(L)'
;MTPDVREELQPLFDQCIQDAMDGRITLPDSLWPPVVVSSEGAPFEVHDLMMGWAKVQRAETLDAEKAIAFSENLRRLSRWGEIDYHLLGLLERELQEKYFVVTGREDDHPWNREYSLKPDIRAEEVPEPLLRFACYVAVSYKVYGLDFQYLDTNYLLGLVEKVRPDMVKKLKENGTGRLPLNLQKRKTEQFTASANDAFAIIRITAKDSTEECYGEVLNYLCELLSQEDFPHSYTVEFKGPEKRYLPITGLPKKGINQLCACAVQYPSLHPLVERYARLAMRQYERYTNLSDEQCALPGSFAVFALGMLEKKWRQLIWDYLDLCDDEHSRLQEKFLREYVKQFGFTSDTVPIFVRGVLSMQNMKYSKDYAAWMANAESLDALLEAKVHLSEIVPSGFSSDEDDDEDEEPTQETEASPEEVLQYAWETVCYVIWG
;
A
#
# COMPACT_ATOMS: atom_id res chain seq x y z
N MET A 1 -15.62 8.40 33.86
CA MET A 1 -15.36 7.32 34.84
C MET A 1 -15.07 7.95 36.20
N THR A 2 -15.67 7.48 37.29
CA THR A 2 -15.34 7.97 38.64
C THR A 2 -13.93 7.52 39.06
N PRO A 3 -13.24 8.22 39.98
CA PRO A 3 -11.89 7.85 40.41
C PRO A 3 -11.78 6.41 40.94
N ASP A 4 -12.80 5.96 41.67
CA ASP A 4 -12.83 4.62 42.29
C ASP A 4 -12.87 3.48 41.24
N VAL A 5 -13.64 3.67 40.16
CA VAL A 5 -13.72 2.69 39.06
C VAL A 5 -12.41 2.62 38.27
N ARG A 6 -11.64 3.71 38.24
CA ARG A 6 -10.33 3.74 37.57
C ARG A 6 -9.27 2.95 38.35
N GLU A 7 -9.28 3.04 39.68
CA GLU A 7 -8.37 2.26 40.53
C GLU A 7 -8.67 0.76 40.46
N GLU A 8 -9.95 0.36 40.40
CA GLU A 8 -10.35 -1.04 40.28
C GLU A 8 -9.97 -1.68 38.93
N LEU A 9 -9.96 -0.90 37.85
CA LEU A 9 -9.63 -1.39 36.50
C LEU A 9 -8.13 -1.34 36.17
N GLN A 10 -7.31 -0.65 36.97
CA GLN A 10 -5.88 -0.48 36.69
C GLN A 10 -5.11 -1.80 36.57
N PRO A 11 -5.32 -2.83 37.44
CA PRO A 11 -4.63 -4.11 37.29
C PRO A 11 -4.98 -4.83 35.99
N LEU A 12 -6.24 -4.78 35.56
CA LEU A 12 -6.70 -5.36 34.29
C LEU A 12 -6.09 -4.60 33.10
N PHE A 13 -5.96 -3.29 33.21
CA PHE A 13 -5.32 -2.44 32.21
C PHE A 13 -3.83 -2.77 32.06
N ASP A 14 -3.10 -2.87 33.18
CA ASP A 14 -1.68 -3.21 33.19
C ASP A 14 -1.44 -4.64 32.65
N GLN A 15 -2.32 -5.59 32.98
CA GLN A 15 -2.29 -6.94 32.44
C GLN A 15 -2.56 -6.95 30.93
N CYS A 16 -3.51 -6.14 30.45
CA CYS A 16 -3.78 -5.99 29.02
C CYS A 16 -2.55 -5.44 28.27
N ILE A 17 -1.83 -4.48 28.85
CA ILE A 17 -0.55 -3.98 28.29
C ILE A 17 0.49 -5.11 28.18
N GLN A 18 0.65 -5.93 29.21
CA GLN A 18 1.60 -7.06 29.17
C GLN A 18 1.18 -8.10 28.14
N ASP A 19 -0.10 -8.45 28.06
CA ASP A 19 -0.61 -9.37 27.04
C ASP A 19 -0.45 -8.80 25.64
N ALA A 20 -0.59 -7.48 25.46
CA ALA A 20 -0.34 -6.81 24.20
C ALA A 20 1.14 -6.88 23.80
N MET A 21 2.08 -6.72 24.75
CA MET A 21 3.51 -6.93 24.51
C MET A 21 3.82 -8.38 24.12
N ASP A 22 3.15 -9.34 24.78
CA ASP A 22 3.35 -10.77 24.57
C ASP A 22 2.58 -11.34 23.35
N GLY A 23 1.76 -10.53 22.67
CA GLY A 23 0.94 -10.97 21.53
C GLY A 23 -0.21 -11.90 21.92
N ARG A 24 -0.72 -11.79 23.15
CA ARG A 24 -1.82 -12.60 23.71
C ARG A 24 -3.19 -11.91 23.72
N ILE A 25 -3.28 -10.71 23.15
CA ILE A 25 -4.55 -9.98 23.00
C ILE A 25 -5.32 -10.45 21.76
N THR A 26 -6.63 -10.29 21.78
CA THR A 26 -7.53 -10.64 20.67
C THR A 26 -8.46 -9.49 20.34
N LEU A 27 -8.92 -9.42 19.08
CA LEU A 27 -9.93 -8.48 18.63
C LEU A 27 -11.29 -9.22 18.51
N PRO A 28 -12.24 -9.01 19.43
CA PRO A 28 -13.62 -9.47 19.24
C PRO A 28 -14.30 -8.73 18.07
N ASP A 29 -15.24 -9.40 17.38
CA ASP A 29 -15.86 -8.99 16.11
C ASP A 29 -16.07 -7.47 15.93
N SER A 30 -15.44 -6.90 14.90
CA SER A 30 -15.63 -5.58 14.26
C SER A 30 -16.37 -4.47 15.04
N LEU A 31 -16.01 -4.23 16.31
CA LEU A 31 -16.51 -3.08 17.07
C LEU A 31 -15.76 -1.81 16.67
N TRP A 32 -16.50 -0.72 16.47
CA TRP A 32 -15.96 0.62 16.31
C TRP A 32 -16.35 1.49 17.51
N PRO A 33 -15.40 2.13 18.23
CA PRO A 33 -13.94 2.10 18.05
C PRO A 33 -13.32 0.71 18.33
N PRO A 34 -12.09 0.44 17.85
CA PRO A 34 -11.48 -0.88 18.00
C PRO A 34 -11.14 -1.20 19.46
N VAL A 35 -11.53 -2.39 19.90
CA VAL A 35 -11.39 -2.87 21.28
C VAL A 35 -10.60 -4.18 21.27
N VAL A 36 -9.60 -4.29 22.14
CA VAL A 36 -8.85 -5.55 22.36
C VAL A 36 -9.18 -6.16 23.70
N VAL A 37 -9.10 -7.48 23.77
CA VAL A 37 -9.40 -8.27 24.97
C VAL A 37 -8.14 -8.99 25.43
N SER A 38 -7.80 -8.82 26.71
CA SER A 38 -6.68 -9.53 27.36
C SER A 38 -7.02 -10.99 27.62
N SER A 39 -6.02 -11.77 28.05
CA SER A 39 -6.24 -13.17 28.45
C SER A 39 -7.20 -13.35 29.64
N GLU A 40 -7.43 -12.28 30.42
CA GLU A 40 -8.38 -12.25 31.53
C GLU A 40 -9.80 -11.82 31.11
N GLY A 41 -10.01 -11.54 29.83
CA GLY A 41 -11.34 -11.28 29.26
C GLY A 41 -11.86 -9.85 29.38
N ALA A 42 -11.07 -8.91 29.93
CA ALA A 42 -11.46 -7.52 30.04
C ALA A 42 -11.22 -6.77 28.69
N PRO A 43 -12.24 -6.11 28.12
CA PRO A 43 -12.10 -5.32 26.90
C PRO A 43 -11.58 -3.90 27.20
N PHE A 44 -10.68 -3.42 26.36
CA PHE A 44 -10.21 -2.03 26.38
C PHE A 44 -10.10 -1.46 24.97
N GLU A 45 -10.49 -0.20 24.80
CA GLU A 45 -10.26 0.54 23.56
C GLU A 45 -8.76 0.65 23.27
N VAL A 46 -8.36 0.42 22.03
CA VAL A 46 -6.96 0.49 21.61
C VAL A 46 -6.37 1.88 21.88
N HIS A 47 -7.15 2.92 21.59
CA HIS A 47 -6.78 4.31 21.83
C HIS A 47 -6.46 4.57 23.32
N ASP A 48 -7.29 4.08 24.24
CA ASP A 48 -7.09 4.27 25.68
C ASP A 48 -5.89 3.49 26.21
N LEU A 49 -5.69 2.25 25.75
CA LEU A 49 -4.50 1.45 26.07
C LEU A 49 -3.22 2.17 25.62
N MET A 50 -3.18 2.61 24.37
CA MET A 50 -2.02 3.28 23.79
C MET A 50 -1.75 4.60 24.52
N MET A 51 -2.77 5.41 24.78
CA MET A 51 -2.64 6.67 25.51
C MET A 51 -2.12 6.44 26.94
N GLY A 52 -2.69 5.49 27.67
CA GLY A 52 -2.30 5.18 29.05
C GLY A 52 -0.85 4.68 29.12
N TRP A 53 -0.49 3.75 28.24
CA TRP A 53 0.88 3.25 28.12
C TRP A 53 1.87 4.36 27.78
N ALA A 54 1.58 5.19 26.77
CA ALA A 54 2.45 6.26 26.30
C ALA A 54 2.70 7.34 27.37
N LYS A 55 1.71 7.64 28.23
CA LYS A 55 1.83 8.65 29.31
C LYS A 55 2.85 8.26 30.39
N VAL A 56 2.99 6.97 30.68
CA VAL A 56 3.87 6.48 31.75
C VAL A 56 5.29 6.17 31.26
N GLN A 57 5.51 6.06 29.95
CA GLN A 57 6.84 5.84 29.39
C GLN A 57 7.79 7.01 29.65
N ARG A 58 9.05 6.67 29.89
CA ARG A 58 10.16 7.61 30.11
C ARG A 58 11.36 7.20 29.27
N ALA A 59 12.03 8.19 28.69
CA ALA A 59 13.24 8.01 27.87
C ALA A 59 14.27 7.08 28.51
N GLU A 60 14.49 7.24 29.82
CA GLU A 60 15.56 6.59 30.58
C GLU A 60 15.28 5.11 30.89
N THR A 61 14.02 4.69 30.83
CA THR A 61 13.58 3.33 31.18
C THR A 61 12.87 2.60 30.05
N LEU A 62 12.75 3.22 28.87
CA LEU A 62 12.06 2.62 27.73
C LEU A 62 12.80 1.36 27.27
N ASP A 63 12.09 0.24 27.25
CA ASP A 63 12.53 -0.99 26.59
C ASP A 63 12.04 -0.96 25.14
N ALA A 64 12.98 -0.83 24.19
CA ALA A 64 12.65 -0.72 22.78
C ALA A 64 11.91 -1.95 22.24
N GLU A 65 12.32 -3.16 22.65
CA GLU A 65 11.71 -4.38 22.10
C GLU A 65 10.27 -4.52 22.58
N LYS A 66 10.02 -4.26 23.86
CA LYS A 66 8.66 -4.27 24.43
C LYS A 66 7.79 -3.17 23.84
N ALA A 67 8.33 -1.97 23.66
CA ALA A 67 7.61 -0.86 23.06
C ALA A 67 7.23 -1.16 21.60
N ILE A 68 8.16 -1.70 20.81
CA ILE A 68 7.89 -2.12 19.42
C ILE A 68 6.85 -3.24 19.37
N ALA A 69 6.98 -4.27 20.22
CA ALA A 69 6.04 -5.38 20.25
C ALA A 69 4.62 -4.93 20.63
N PHE A 70 4.51 -4.08 21.66
CA PHE A 70 3.23 -3.48 22.07
C PHE A 70 2.57 -2.72 20.91
N SER A 71 3.31 -1.82 20.27
CA SER A 71 2.80 -1.03 19.15
C SER A 71 2.42 -1.89 17.94
N GLU A 72 3.25 -2.88 17.57
CA GLU A 72 2.97 -3.76 16.44
C GLU A 72 1.73 -4.63 16.66
N ASN A 73 1.57 -5.19 17.87
CA ASN A 73 0.44 -6.06 18.16
C ASN A 73 -0.88 -5.27 18.19
N LEU A 74 -0.88 -4.04 18.71
CA LEU A 74 -2.04 -3.16 18.60
C LEU A 74 -2.32 -2.76 17.16
N ARG A 75 -1.31 -2.34 16.40
CA ARG A 75 -1.44 -1.97 14.98
C ARG A 75 -2.05 -3.08 14.13
N ARG A 76 -1.63 -4.33 14.36
CA ARG A 76 -2.13 -5.51 13.60
C ARG A 76 -3.58 -5.84 13.89
N LEU A 77 -4.06 -5.53 15.10
CA LEU A 77 -5.45 -5.77 15.49
C LEU A 77 -6.35 -4.55 15.22
N SER A 78 -5.79 -3.36 15.02
CA SER A 78 -6.53 -2.16 14.64
C SER A 78 -5.99 -1.58 13.33
N ARG A 79 -5.62 -0.29 13.32
CA ARG A 79 -4.98 0.42 12.21
C ARG A 79 -3.95 1.40 12.77
N TRP A 80 -2.98 1.78 11.93
CA TRP A 80 -1.91 2.72 12.31
C TRP A 80 -2.45 4.03 12.89
N GLY A 81 -3.50 4.60 12.28
CA GLY A 81 -4.14 5.84 12.72
C GLY A 81 -4.78 5.80 14.11
N GLU A 82 -4.94 4.63 14.75
CA GLU A 82 -5.44 4.56 16.13
C GLU A 82 -4.34 4.79 17.17
N ILE A 83 -3.09 4.59 16.77
CA ILE A 83 -1.95 4.57 17.68
C ILE A 83 -0.91 5.64 17.37
N ASP A 84 -0.83 6.10 16.11
CA ASP A 84 0.24 6.95 15.61
C ASP A 84 0.37 8.26 16.40
N TYR A 85 -0.73 8.94 16.68
CA TYR A 85 -0.78 10.19 17.42
C TYR A 85 -0.14 10.08 18.81
N HIS A 86 -0.42 8.99 19.54
CA HIS A 86 0.13 8.77 20.88
C HIS A 86 1.60 8.35 20.84
N LEU A 87 2.01 7.62 19.81
CA LEU A 87 3.40 7.25 19.59
C LEU A 87 4.27 8.46 19.24
N LEU A 88 3.75 9.34 18.37
CA LEU A 88 4.41 10.60 18.04
C LEU A 88 4.47 11.51 19.27
N GLY A 89 3.36 11.70 20.00
CA GLY A 89 3.34 12.52 21.21
C GLY A 89 4.29 12.00 22.31
N LEU A 90 4.50 10.68 22.42
CA LEU A 90 5.53 10.10 23.28
C LEU A 90 6.93 10.54 22.83
N LEU A 91 7.25 10.45 21.54
CA LEU A 91 8.55 10.84 21.00
C LEU A 91 8.77 12.36 21.04
N GLU A 92 7.74 13.16 20.85
CA GLU A 92 7.82 14.61 21.04
C GLU A 92 8.24 14.93 22.46
N ARG A 93 7.53 14.40 23.46
CA ARG A 93 7.82 14.65 24.88
C ARG A 93 9.17 14.07 25.32
N GLU A 94 9.42 12.79 25.02
CA GLU A 94 10.54 12.06 25.60
C GLU A 94 11.82 12.13 24.76
N LEU A 95 11.73 12.38 23.45
CA LEU A 95 12.90 12.54 22.58
C LEU A 95 13.14 14.00 22.20
N GLN A 96 12.17 14.65 21.54
CA GLN A 96 12.40 15.99 21.00
C GLN A 96 12.53 17.05 22.12
N GLU A 97 11.52 17.21 22.96
CA GLU A 97 11.48 18.26 24.00
C GLU A 97 12.59 18.11 25.03
N LYS A 98 12.95 16.86 25.39
CA LYS A 98 14.03 16.58 26.34
C LYS A 98 15.42 16.90 25.77
N TYR A 99 15.72 16.48 24.54
CA TYR A 99 17.09 16.45 24.03
C TYR A 99 17.42 17.49 22.95
N PHE A 100 16.41 18.14 22.34
CA PHE A 100 16.61 19.06 21.22
C PHE A 100 16.09 20.48 21.51
N VAL A 101 16.62 21.44 20.77
CA VAL A 101 16.14 22.83 20.64
C VAL A 101 15.89 23.16 19.18
N VAL A 102 14.92 24.03 18.92
CA VAL A 102 14.69 24.61 17.60
C VAL A 102 15.78 25.64 17.31
N THR A 103 16.43 25.52 16.15
CA THR A 103 17.48 26.46 15.69
C THR A 103 17.06 27.25 14.46
N GLY A 104 15.94 26.89 13.83
CA GLY A 104 15.34 27.58 12.68
C GLY A 104 14.27 28.59 13.08
N ARG A 105 13.35 28.93 12.15
CA ARG A 105 12.19 29.77 12.48
C ARG A 105 11.20 28.99 13.34
N GLU A 106 10.85 29.55 14.50
CA GLU A 106 9.88 28.92 15.40
C GLU A 106 8.47 28.87 14.81
N ASP A 107 8.14 29.78 13.89
CA ASP A 107 6.84 29.83 13.21
C ASP A 107 6.64 28.71 12.16
N ASP A 108 7.71 27.99 11.80
CA ASP A 108 7.59 26.86 10.87
C ASP A 108 6.88 25.69 11.54
N HIS A 109 6.18 24.87 10.75
CA HIS A 109 5.57 23.64 11.23
C HIS A 109 6.63 22.73 11.90
N PRO A 110 6.36 22.05 13.04
CA PRO A 110 7.30 21.15 13.71
C PRO A 110 8.22 20.30 12.83
N TRP A 111 7.71 19.60 11.81
CA TRP A 111 8.50 18.78 10.88
C TRP A 111 9.33 19.56 9.84
N ASN A 112 9.09 20.87 9.67
CA ASN A 112 9.88 21.76 8.82
C ASN A 112 10.95 22.55 9.59
N ARG A 113 10.93 22.49 10.93
CA ARG A 113 11.90 23.18 11.77
C ARG A 113 13.27 22.50 11.73
N GLU A 114 14.31 23.32 11.87
CA GLU A 114 15.64 22.80 12.13
C GLU A 114 15.83 22.53 13.63
N TYR A 115 16.33 21.34 13.96
CA TYR A 115 16.63 20.94 15.33
C TYR A 115 18.14 20.68 15.52
N SER A 116 18.63 21.05 16.70
CA SER A 116 19.96 20.70 17.19
C SER A 116 19.85 20.15 18.61
N LEU A 117 20.82 19.31 19.02
CA LEU A 117 20.93 18.89 20.41
C LEU A 117 21.06 20.11 21.32
N LYS A 118 20.47 20.04 22.52
CA LYS A 118 20.65 21.10 23.51
C LYS A 118 22.14 21.27 23.83
N PRO A 119 22.62 22.51 24.07
CA PRO A 119 24.05 22.79 24.22
C PRO A 119 24.76 22.00 25.32
N ASP A 120 24.02 21.55 26.32
CA ASP A 120 24.48 20.82 27.50
C ASP A 120 24.34 19.30 27.39
N ILE A 121 23.78 18.79 26.28
CA ILE A 121 23.51 17.36 26.08
C ILE A 121 24.48 16.80 25.04
N ARG A 122 25.19 15.73 25.41
CA ARG A 122 25.99 14.95 24.46
C ARG A 122 25.16 13.87 23.79
N ALA A 123 25.55 13.47 22.58
CA ALA A 123 24.83 12.46 21.81
C ALA A 123 24.72 11.11 22.56
N GLU A 124 25.72 10.75 23.36
CA GLU A 124 25.75 9.53 24.15
C GLU A 124 24.77 9.52 25.33
N GLU A 125 24.25 10.69 25.71
CA GLU A 125 23.27 10.83 26.80
C GLU A 125 21.83 10.56 26.34
N VAL A 126 21.58 10.54 25.03
CA VAL A 126 20.27 10.19 24.49
C VAL A 126 20.13 8.67 24.50
N PRO A 127 19.10 8.10 25.17
CA PRO A 127 18.96 6.66 25.30
C PRO A 127 18.82 5.95 23.95
N GLU A 128 19.73 5.01 23.69
CA GLU A 128 19.73 4.21 22.46
C GLU A 128 18.41 3.42 22.25
N PRO A 129 17.77 2.84 23.28
CA PRO A 129 16.44 2.24 23.14
C PRO A 129 15.36 3.21 22.63
N LEU A 130 15.38 4.47 23.07
CA LEU A 130 14.45 5.49 22.61
C LEU A 130 14.68 5.83 21.13
N LEU A 131 15.94 5.93 20.70
CA LEU A 131 16.28 6.13 19.29
C LEU A 131 15.85 4.95 18.42
N ARG A 132 15.99 3.71 18.91
CA ARG A 132 15.50 2.52 18.19
C ARG A 132 13.98 2.54 18.04
N PHE A 133 13.27 2.92 19.10
CA PHE A 133 11.82 3.07 19.05
C PHE A 133 11.40 4.20 18.08
N ALA A 134 12.12 5.32 18.08
CA ALA A 134 11.88 6.40 17.12
C ALA A 134 12.08 5.95 15.66
N CYS A 135 13.11 5.15 15.37
CA CYS A 135 13.26 4.54 14.05
C CYS A 135 12.08 3.64 13.68
N TYR A 136 11.55 2.86 14.63
CA TYR A 136 10.38 2.02 14.41
C TYR A 136 9.13 2.84 14.08
N VAL A 137 8.84 3.89 14.85
CA VAL A 137 7.69 4.78 14.61
C VAL A 137 7.83 5.48 13.26
N ALA A 138 9.03 5.97 12.93
CA ALA A 138 9.30 6.60 11.64
C ALA A 138 9.07 5.64 10.46
N VAL A 139 9.54 4.40 10.55
CA VAL A 139 9.28 3.37 9.52
C VAL A 139 7.79 3.05 9.43
N SER A 140 7.10 3.00 10.56
CA SER A 140 5.66 2.70 10.59
C SER A 140 4.83 3.80 9.92
N TYR A 141 5.18 5.08 10.11
CA TYR A 141 4.60 6.17 9.32
C TYR A 141 4.84 5.99 7.82
N LYS A 142 6.03 5.56 7.43
CA LYS A 142 6.35 5.34 6.02
C LYS A 142 5.58 4.19 5.39
N VAL A 143 5.34 3.12 6.15
CA VAL A 143 4.76 1.87 5.66
C VAL A 143 3.24 1.84 5.78
N TYR A 144 2.69 2.39 6.85
CA TYR A 144 1.27 2.30 7.20
C TYR A 144 0.57 3.65 7.30
N GLY A 145 1.32 4.76 7.21
CA GLY A 145 0.78 6.10 7.26
C GLY A 145 0.21 6.57 5.91
N LEU A 146 -0.54 7.65 5.98
CA LEU A 146 -1.04 8.38 4.83
C LEU A 146 0.11 9.01 4.03
N ASP A 147 -0.16 9.34 2.78
CA ASP A 147 0.84 9.82 1.81
C ASP A 147 1.70 10.97 2.33
N PHE A 148 1.10 11.94 3.02
CA PHE A 148 1.76 13.12 3.55
C PHE A 148 2.57 12.86 4.83
N GLN A 149 2.33 11.75 5.54
CA GLN A 149 3.03 11.39 6.79
C GLN A 149 4.49 10.94 6.56
N TYR A 150 4.98 11.00 5.30
CA TYR A 150 6.42 10.98 5.03
C TYR A 150 7.16 12.15 5.72
N LEU A 151 6.46 13.24 6.04
CA LEU A 151 7.00 14.37 6.81
C LEU A 151 7.37 13.93 8.23
N ASP A 152 6.51 13.15 8.90
CA ASP A 152 6.78 12.59 10.23
C ASP A 152 7.93 11.59 10.21
N THR A 153 7.99 10.76 9.16
CA THR A 153 9.13 9.85 8.91
C THR A 153 10.45 10.64 8.86
N ASN A 154 10.49 11.69 8.05
CA ASN A 154 11.68 12.51 7.85
C ASN A 154 12.07 13.28 9.12
N TYR A 155 11.08 13.81 9.83
CA TYR A 155 11.26 14.50 11.10
C TYR A 155 11.92 13.59 12.15
N LEU A 156 11.33 12.43 12.42
CA LEU A 156 11.84 11.49 13.42
C LEU A 156 13.23 10.94 13.03
N LEU A 157 13.43 10.53 11.78
CA LEU A 157 14.76 10.09 11.32
C LEU A 157 15.78 11.22 11.34
N GLY A 158 15.36 12.46 11.09
CA GLY A 158 16.21 13.65 11.19
C GLY A 158 16.72 13.86 12.61
N LEU A 159 15.87 13.71 13.62
CA LEU A 159 16.29 13.75 15.03
C LEU A 159 17.30 12.63 15.34
N VAL A 160 17.00 11.39 14.94
CA VAL A 160 17.90 10.26 15.17
C VAL A 160 19.25 10.46 14.46
N GLU A 161 19.26 10.99 13.23
CA GLU A 161 20.48 11.21 12.44
C GLU A 161 21.43 12.23 13.10
N LYS A 162 20.92 13.21 13.87
CA LYS A 162 21.75 14.16 14.63
C LYS A 162 22.52 13.52 15.78
N VAL A 163 22.01 12.41 16.33
CA VAL A 163 22.57 11.74 17.51
C VAL A 163 23.35 10.49 17.11
N ARG A 164 22.73 9.65 16.28
CA ARG A 164 23.22 8.35 15.84
C ARG A 164 23.04 8.21 14.32
N PRO A 165 23.85 8.94 13.51
CA PRO A 165 23.78 8.86 12.05
C PRO A 165 24.06 7.45 11.52
N ASP A 166 24.80 6.62 12.28
CA ASP A 166 25.04 5.23 11.94
C ASP A 166 23.77 4.36 11.97
N MET A 167 22.80 4.67 12.84
CA MET A 167 21.53 3.94 12.91
C MET A 167 20.69 4.19 11.65
N VAL A 168 20.52 5.46 11.28
CA VAL A 168 19.78 5.86 10.07
C VAL A 168 20.47 5.34 8.82
N LYS A 169 21.82 5.39 8.78
CA LYS A 169 22.59 4.80 7.68
C LYS A 169 22.36 3.30 7.54
N LYS A 170 22.41 2.53 8.63
CA LYS A 170 22.13 1.08 8.62
C LYS A 170 20.71 0.78 8.15
N LEU A 171 19.72 1.57 8.59
CA LEU A 171 18.33 1.44 8.16
C LEU A 171 18.17 1.69 6.66
N LYS A 172 18.82 2.74 6.13
CA LYS A 172 18.85 3.05 4.68
C LYS A 172 19.55 1.94 3.87
N GLU A 173 20.58 1.29 4.43
CA GLU A 173 21.38 0.28 3.73
C GLU A 173 20.81 -1.15 3.80
N ASN A 174 20.17 -1.54 4.90
CA ASN A 174 19.79 -2.93 5.20
C ASN A 174 18.32 -3.11 5.58
N GLY A 175 17.54 -2.02 5.67
CA GLY A 175 16.17 -2.07 6.15
C GLY A 175 16.07 -2.34 7.65
N THR A 176 14.94 -2.88 8.10
CA THR A 176 14.68 -3.12 9.53
C THR A 176 15.49 -4.31 10.08
N GLY A 177 15.98 -5.18 9.18
CA GLY A 177 16.67 -6.42 9.53
C GLY A 177 15.76 -7.63 9.67
N ARG A 178 14.42 -7.49 9.50
CA ARG A 178 13.45 -8.60 9.53
C ARG A 178 13.55 -9.52 8.33
N LEU A 179 13.91 -8.98 7.16
CA LEU A 179 14.07 -9.79 5.95
C LEU A 179 15.27 -10.75 6.06
N PRO A 180 15.17 -11.99 5.53
CA PRO A 180 16.31 -12.88 5.35
C PRO A 180 17.48 -12.20 4.62
N LEU A 181 18.72 -12.46 5.05
CA LEU A 181 19.92 -11.79 4.51
C LEU A 181 20.06 -11.95 2.98
N ASN A 182 19.66 -13.09 2.43
CA ASN A 182 19.69 -13.39 1.00
C ASN A 182 18.60 -12.65 0.19
N LEU A 183 17.61 -12.06 0.86
CA LEU A 183 16.59 -11.19 0.27
C LEU A 183 16.93 -9.71 0.46
N GLN A 184 17.60 -9.33 1.56
CA GLN A 184 18.11 -7.97 1.72
C GLN A 184 19.12 -7.60 0.61
N LYS A 185 20.04 -8.51 0.29
CA LYS A 185 21.02 -8.36 -0.78
C LYS A 185 21.24 -9.70 -1.48
N ARG A 186 21.09 -9.73 -2.80
CA ARG A 186 21.34 -10.92 -3.64
C ARG A 186 22.24 -10.55 -4.80
N LYS A 187 23.24 -11.38 -5.05
CA LYS A 187 24.10 -11.27 -6.23
C LYS A 187 24.29 -12.67 -6.81
N THR A 188 23.81 -12.86 -8.03
CA THR A 188 23.99 -14.09 -8.80
C THR A 188 24.85 -13.81 -10.02
N GLU A 189 25.03 -14.79 -10.91
CA GLU A 189 25.63 -14.55 -12.22
C GLU A 189 24.75 -13.65 -13.08
N GLN A 190 23.42 -13.73 -12.92
CA GLN A 190 22.42 -13.07 -13.75
C GLN A 190 22.04 -11.65 -13.29
N PHE A 191 22.00 -11.38 -11.98
CA PHE A 191 21.56 -10.07 -11.48
C PHE A 191 22.18 -9.69 -10.13
N THR A 192 22.00 -8.42 -9.76
CA THR A 192 22.17 -7.93 -8.39
C THR A 192 20.87 -7.31 -7.91
N ALA A 193 20.46 -7.61 -6.69
CA ALA A 193 19.31 -6.99 -6.06
C ALA A 193 19.57 -6.59 -4.62
N SER A 194 18.82 -5.59 -4.17
CA SER A 194 18.63 -5.29 -2.77
C SER A 194 17.17 -4.95 -2.47
N ALA A 195 16.71 -5.34 -1.29
CA ALA A 195 15.40 -4.98 -0.77
C ALA A 195 15.56 -4.26 0.57
N ASN A 196 14.74 -3.23 0.76
CA ASN A 196 14.68 -2.48 2.00
C ASN A 196 13.20 -2.37 2.40
N ASP A 197 12.82 -3.13 3.41
CA ASP A 197 11.47 -3.15 4.00
C ASP A 197 11.15 -1.86 4.78
N ALA A 198 12.14 -1.22 5.40
CA ALA A 198 11.94 0.04 6.12
C ALA A 198 11.46 1.19 5.22
N PHE A 199 11.86 1.19 3.95
CA PHE A 199 11.48 2.22 2.97
C PHE A 199 10.64 1.67 1.81
N ALA A 200 10.26 0.40 1.87
CA ALA A 200 9.53 -0.32 0.83
C ALA A 200 10.18 -0.18 -0.57
N ILE A 201 11.50 -0.39 -0.68
CA ILE A 201 12.25 -0.24 -1.94
C ILE A 201 12.89 -1.55 -2.36
N ILE A 202 12.64 -1.95 -3.60
CA ILE A 202 13.29 -3.06 -4.28
C ILE A 202 14.15 -2.49 -5.41
N ARG A 203 15.45 -2.78 -5.39
CA ARG A 203 16.40 -2.39 -6.45
C ARG A 203 16.92 -3.64 -7.12
N ILE A 204 16.82 -3.70 -8.44
CA ILE A 204 17.27 -4.85 -9.23
C ILE A 204 18.04 -4.34 -10.43
N THR A 205 19.21 -4.91 -10.67
CA THR A 205 20.00 -4.70 -11.89
C THR A 205 20.26 -6.05 -12.54
N ALA A 206 19.56 -6.32 -13.64
CA ALA A 206 19.82 -7.46 -14.51
C ALA A 206 21.10 -7.20 -15.31
N LYS A 207 21.96 -8.22 -15.41
CA LYS A 207 23.24 -8.12 -16.12
C LYS A 207 23.13 -8.52 -17.58
N ASP A 208 22.12 -9.29 -17.94
CA ASP A 208 21.83 -9.74 -19.29
C ASP A 208 20.31 -9.67 -19.56
N SER A 209 19.91 -9.95 -20.79
CA SER A 209 18.52 -9.97 -21.26
C SER A 209 18.09 -11.39 -21.64
N THR A 210 18.55 -12.42 -20.91
CA THR A 210 18.20 -13.82 -21.19
C THR A 210 16.95 -14.27 -20.43
N GLU A 211 16.33 -15.35 -20.91
CA GLU A 211 15.21 -16.02 -20.22
C GLU A 211 15.57 -16.38 -18.77
N GLU A 212 16.75 -16.98 -18.57
CA GLU A 212 17.26 -17.36 -17.25
C GLU A 212 17.40 -16.15 -16.32
N CYS A 213 17.92 -15.03 -16.84
CA CYS A 213 18.09 -13.81 -16.06
C CYS A 213 16.76 -13.24 -15.57
N TYR A 214 15.77 -13.12 -16.46
CA TYR A 214 14.44 -12.64 -16.07
C TYR A 214 13.71 -13.63 -15.16
N GLY A 215 13.89 -14.93 -15.37
CA GLY A 215 13.37 -15.97 -14.49
C GLY A 215 13.91 -15.86 -13.06
N GLU A 216 15.23 -15.70 -12.89
CA GLU A 216 15.84 -15.48 -11.58
C GLU A 216 15.35 -14.19 -10.89
N VAL A 217 15.21 -13.10 -11.66
CA VAL A 217 14.68 -11.82 -11.14
C VAL A 217 13.24 -11.96 -10.66
N LEU A 218 12.37 -12.61 -11.44
CA LEU A 218 10.98 -12.81 -11.05
C LEU A 218 10.85 -13.76 -9.85
N ASN A 219 11.68 -14.81 -9.77
CA ASN A 219 11.73 -15.68 -8.59
C ASN A 219 12.13 -14.92 -7.33
N TYR A 220 13.14 -14.05 -7.42
CA TYR A 220 13.53 -13.18 -6.31
C TYR A 220 12.37 -12.27 -5.86
N LEU A 221 11.66 -11.66 -6.80
CA LEU A 221 10.48 -10.85 -6.47
C LEU A 221 9.39 -11.70 -5.79
N CYS A 222 9.09 -12.89 -6.31
CA CYS A 222 8.10 -13.78 -5.70
C CYS A 222 8.51 -14.21 -4.28
N GLU A 223 9.78 -14.57 -4.06
CA GLU A 223 10.29 -14.94 -2.73
C GLU A 223 10.20 -13.78 -1.74
N LEU A 224 10.51 -12.57 -2.18
CA LEU A 224 10.44 -11.35 -1.36
C LEU A 224 9.00 -10.99 -1.00
N LEU A 225 8.09 -11.00 -1.98
CA LEU A 225 6.67 -10.67 -1.76
C LEU A 225 5.92 -11.75 -0.99
N SER A 226 6.50 -12.94 -0.85
CA SER A 226 5.97 -13.99 0.05
C SER A 226 6.37 -13.78 1.52
N GLN A 227 7.20 -12.78 1.84
CA GLN A 227 7.55 -12.46 3.22
C GLN A 227 6.42 -11.65 3.87
N GLU A 228 5.94 -12.08 5.04
CA GLU A 228 4.88 -11.38 5.79
C GLU A 228 5.25 -9.94 6.17
N ASP A 229 6.54 -9.68 6.42
CA ASP A 229 7.03 -8.38 6.88
C ASP A 229 7.36 -7.39 5.74
N PHE A 230 7.25 -7.78 4.46
CA PHE A 230 7.53 -6.84 3.37
C PHE A 230 6.30 -5.97 3.06
N PRO A 231 6.45 -4.63 2.96
CA PRO A 231 5.33 -3.74 2.65
C PRO A 231 4.63 -4.08 1.32
N HIS A 232 3.31 -3.95 1.29
CA HIS A 232 2.52 -4.22 0.09
C HIS A 232 2.50 -3.05 -0.89
N SER A 233 2.59 -1.81 -0.41
CA SER A 233 2.92 -0.64 -1.23
C SER A 233 4.43 -0.43 -1.28
N TYR A 234 5.03 -0.51 -2.47
CA TYR A 234 6.49 -0.47 -2.63
C TYR A 234 6.96 0.11 -3.97
N THR A 235 8.24 0.46 -4.02
CA THR A 235 8.94 0.91 -5.22
C THR A 235 9.74 -0.24 -5.83
N VAL A 236 9.68 -0.38 -7.15
CA VAL A 236 10.60 -1.25 -7.92
C VAL A 236 11.49 -0.41 -8.84
N GLU A 237 12.78 -0.35 -8.52
CA GLU A 237 13.84 0.22 -9.34
C GLU A 237 14.56 -0.89 -10.10
N PHE A 238 13.96 -1.34 -11.21
CA PHE A 238 14.60 -2.30 -12.10
C PHE A 238 15.43 -1.62 -13.19
N LYS A 239 16.61 -2.16 -13.49
CA LYS A 239 17.47 -1.79 -14.60
C LYS A 239 17.96 -3.03 -15.33
N GLY A 240 17.54 -3.21 -16.59
CA GLY A 240 18.10 -4.21 -17.50
C GLY A 240 18.82 -3.60 -18.71
N PRO A 241 19.54 -4.42 -19.51
CA PRO A 241 20.26 -3.98 -20.70
C PRO A 241 19.31 -3.49 -21.79
N GLU A 242 18.22 -4.22 -22.03
CA GLU A 242 17.22 -3.88 -23.05
C GLU A 242 16.23 -2.83 -22.57
N LYS A 243 16.18 -1.67 -23.22
CA LYS A 243 15.20 -0.61 -22.93
C LYS A 243 13.87 -0.82 -23.67
N ARG A 244 13.28 -2.00 -23.48
CA ARG A 244 11.94 -2.33 -23.97
C ARG A 244 10.88 -1.96 -22.93
N TYR A 245 9.70 -1.55 -23.38
CA TYR A 245 8.54 -1.24 -22.54
C TYR A 245 7.29 -1.81 -23.21
N LEU A 246 6.20 -1.94 -22.46
CA LEU A 246 4.94 -2.43 -23.01
C LEU A 246 4.43 -1.50 -24.10
N PRO A 247 3.86 -2.05 -25.20
CA PRO A 247 3.34 -1.27 -26.32
C PRO A 247 1.97 -0.66 -25.99
N ILE A 248 1.84 -0.04 -24.82
CA ILE A 248 0.61 0.60 -24.35
C ILE A 248 0.88 2.10 -24.21
N THR A 249 0.14 2.89 -24.98
CA THR A 249 0.30 4.35 -25.03
C THR A 249 -0.05 4.98 -23.68
N GLY A 250 0.83 5.84 -23.15
CA GLY A 250 0.59 6.58 -21.90
C GLY A 250 1.14 5.89 -20.64
N LEU A 251 1.64 4.66 -20.72
CA LEU A 251 2.28 4.02 -19.57
C LEU A 251 3.63 4.68 -19.22
N PRO A 252 3.95 4.83 -17.92
CA PRO A 252 5.23 5.36 -17.50
C PRO A 252 6.38 4.41 -17.84
N LYS A 253 7.50 4.97 -18.32
CA LYS A 253 8.74 4.22 -18.64
C LYS A 253 9.56 3.94 -17.38
N LYS A 254 8.96 3.23 -16.42
CA LYS A 254 9.58 2.84 -15.14
C LYS A 254 10.21 1.45 -15.24
N GLY A 255 11.11 1.13 -14.31
CA GLY A 255 11.84 -0.13 -14.31
C GLY A 255 10.93 -1.36 -14.33
N ILE A 256 9.81 -1.33 -13.58
CA ILE A 256 8.87 -2.45 -13.56
C ILE A 256 8.17 -2.69 -14.90
N ASN A 257 7.86 -1.63 -15.65
CA ASN A 257 7.36 -1.73 -17.02
C ASN A 257 8.42 -2.40 -17.93
N GLN A 258 9.68 -1.97 -17.79
CA GLN A 258 10.80 -2.59 -18.51
C GLN A 258 10.91 -4.09 -18.22
N LEU A 259 10.92 -4.47 -16.93
CA LEU A 259 11.00 -5.87 -16.52
C LEU A 259 9.89 -6.71 -17.12
N CYS A 260 8.63 -6.28 -16.97
CA CYS A 260 7.47 -7.03 -17.46
C CYS A 260 7.50 -7.15 -19.00
N ALA A 261 7.81 -6.06 -19.71
CA ALA A 261 7.90 -6.04 -21.16
C ALA A 261 9.02 -6.92 -21.71
N CYS A 262 10.14 -7.04 -20.99
CA CYS A 262 11.23 -7.91 -21.36
C CYS A 262 10.92 -9.38 -21.05
N ALA A 263 10.47 -9.69 -19.85
CA ALA A 263 10.22 -11.06 -19.39
C ALA A 263 9.10 -11.75 -20.18
N VAL A 264 8.04 -11.02 -20.55
CA VAL A 264 6.87 -11.58 -21.25
C VAL A 264 7.19 -12.09 -22.67
N GLN A 265 8.36 -11.72 -23.23
CA GLN A 265 8.83 -12.25 -24.51
C GLN A 265 9.14 -13.75 -24.47
N TYR A 266 9.35 -14.32 -23.28
CA TYR A 266 9.69 -15.73 -23.08
C TYR A 266 8.45 -16.50 -22.61
N PRO A 267 7.85 -17.35 -23.46
CA PRO A 267 6.62 -18.07 -23.11
C PRO A 267 6.72 -18.96 -21.87
N SER A 268 7.90 -19.52 -21.61
CA SER A 268 8.20 -20.31 -20.41
C SER A 268 8.10 -19.50 -19.11
N LEU A 269 8.28 -18.18 -19.16
CA LEU A 269 8.21 -17.30 -17.99
C LEU A 269 6.78 -16.81 -17.70
N HIS A 270 5.82 -17.02 -18.60
CA HIS A 270 4.45 -16.49 -18.41
C HIS A 270 3.81 -16.95 -17.08
N PRO A 271 3.90 -18.23 -16.67
CA PRO A 271 3.36 -18.65 -15.37
C PRO A 271 4.05 -17.94 -14.18
N LEU A 272 5.33 -17.59 -14.33
CA LEU A 272 6.08 -16.89 -13.28
C LEU A 272 5.74 -15.40 -13.24
N VAL A 273 5.46 -14.77 -14.39
CA VAL A 273 4.92 -13.41 -14.47
C VAL A 273 3.52 -13.34 -13.84
N GLU A 274 2.67 -14.34 -14.09
CA GLU A 274 1.36 -14.45 -13.44
C GLU A 274 1.53 -14.61 -11.92
N ARG A 275 2.41 -15.52 -11.47
CA ARG A 275 2.68 -15.71 -10.04
C ARG A 275 3.13 -14.41 -9.37
N TYR A 276 4.02 -13.66 -10.02
CA TYR A 276 4.43 -12.34 -9.54
C TYR A 276 3.23 -11.39 -9.43
N ALA A 277 2.39 -11.31 -10.47
CA ALA A 277 1.19 -10.47 -10.44
C ALA A 277 0.28 -10.84 -9.27
N ARG A 278 -0.03 -12.12 -9.08
CA ARG A 278 -0.93 -12.58 -8.00
C ARG A 278 -0.38 -12.37 -6.60
N LEU A 279 0.93 -12.42 -6.41
CA LEU A 279 1.57 -12.08 -5.12
C LEU A 279 1.60 -10.58 -4.87
N ALA A 280 1.69 -9.78 -5.92
CA ALA A 280 1.81 -8.33 -5.83
C ALA A 280 0.45 -7.63 -5.67
N MET A 281 -0.58 -8.09 -6.38
CA MET A 281 -1.88 -7.42 -6.43
C MET A 281 -2.59 -7.51 -5.09
N ARG A 282 -2.95 -6.36 -4.55
CA ARG A 282 -3.75 -6.21 -3.34
C ARG A 282 -4.53 -4.91 -3.44
N GLN A 283 -5.80 -4.93 -3.05
CA GLN A 283 -6.67 -3.76 -3.05
C GLN A 283 -6.07 -2.66 -2.16
N TYR A 284 -6.23 -1.41 -2.56
CA TYR A 284 -5.72 -0.20 -1.88
C TYR A 284 -4.19 -0.04 -1.82
N GLU A 285 -3.42 -0.95 -2.39
CA GLU A 285 -1.95 -0.88 -2.41
C GLU A 285 -1.44 -0.34 -3.75
N ARG A 286 -0.30 0.38 -3.76
CA ARG A 286 0.23 1.05 -4.96
C ARG A 286 1.75 0.99 -5.12
N TYR A 287 2.22 1.14 -6.35
CA TYR A 287 3.63 1.42 -6.60
C TYR A 287 4.00 2.84 -6.12
N THR A 288 4.88 2.95 -5.14
CA THR A 288 5.21 4.24 -4.49
C THR A 288 6.14 5.15 -5.29
N ASN A 289 6.63 4.71 -6.45
CA ASN A 289 7.44 5.50 -7.38
C ASN A 289 6.68 5.97 -8.63
N LEU A 290 5.36 5.83 -8.65
CA LEU A 290 4.46 6.43 -9.64
C LEU A 290 3.88 7.74 -9.07
N SER A 291 3.53 8.68 -9.95
CA SER A 291 2.78 9.87 -9.55
C SER A 291 1.31 9.52 -9.35
N ASP A 292 0.56 10.35 -8.63
CA ASP A 292 -0.88 10.16 -8.38
C ASP A 292 -1.67 10.01 -9.68
N GLU A 293 -1.36 10.81 -10.70
CA GLU A 293 -1.97 10.71 -12.04
C GLU A 293 -1.68 9.38 -12.78
N GLN A 294 -0.65 8.66 -12.35
CA GLN A 294 -0.20 7.40 -12.93
C GLN A 294 -0.21 6.27 -11.90
N CYS A 295 -1.02 6.43 -10.84
CA CYS A 295 -1.12 5.45 -9.78
C CYS A 295 -1.64 4.12 -10.33
N ALA A 296 -1.03 3.05 -9.82
CA ALA A 296 -1.34 1.69 -10.21
C ALA A 296 -0.94 0.73 -9.11
N LEU A 297 -1.78 -0.27 -8.89
CA LEU A 297 -1.48 -1.33 -7.94
C LEU A 297 -0.24 -2.15 -8.34
N PRO A 298 0.51 -2.68 -7.37
CA PRO A 298 1.57 -3.63 -7.65
C PRO A 298 1.01 -4.82 -8.44
N GLY A 299 1.79 -5.30 -9.42
CA GLY A 299 1.34 -6.32 -10.38
C GLY A 299 0.70 -5.78 -11.67
N SER A 300 0.21 -4.53 -11.74
CA SER A 300 -0.47 -3.98 -12.94
C SER A 300 0.28 -4.21 -14.26
N PHE A 301 1.58 -3.87 -14.31
CA PHE A 301 2.39 -4.06 -15.52
C PHE A 301 2.54 -5.53 -15.93
N ALA A 302 2.52 -6.47 -14.99
CA ALA A 302 2.60 -7.90 -15.30
C ALA A 302 1.28 -8.40 -15.89
N VAL A 303 0.14 -7.96 -15.34
CA VAL A 303 -1.20 -8.22 -15.91
C VAL A 303 -1.30 -7.65 -17.31
N PHE A 304 -0.89 -6.39 -17.52
CA PHE A 304 -0.92 -5.77 -18.84
C PHE A 304 -0.02 -6.49 -19.84
N ALA A 305 1.17 -6.92 -19.42
CA ALA A 305 2.09 -7.67 -20.25
C ALA A 305 1.46 -8.97 -20.76
N LEU A 306 0.88 -9.77 -19.86
CA LEU A 306 0.24 -11.03 -20.21
C LEU A 306 -1.05 -10.80 -21.00
N GLY A 307 -1.89 -9.87 -20.55
CA GLY A 307 -3.17 -9.55 -21.18
C GLY A 307 -3.04 -9.10 -22.64
N MET A 308 -1.95 -8.42 -23.01
CA MET A 308 -1.70 -8.02 -24.39
C MET A 308 -1.20 -9.14 -25.31
N LEU A 309 -0.92 -10.34 -24.78
CA LEU A 309 -0.50 -11.48 -25.61
C LEU A 309 -1.67 -12.25 -26.20
N GLU A 310 -2.51 -12.82 -25.34
CA GLU A 310 -3.51 -13.84 -25.70
C GLU A 310 -4.70 -13.84 -24.75
N LYS A 311 -5.85 -14.29 -25.26
CA LYS A 311 -7.12 -14.36 -24.51
C LYS A 311 -7.10 -15.24 -23.25
N LYS A 312 -6.16 -16.19 -23.14
CA LYS A 312 -6.09 -17.13 -22.00
C LYS A 312 -5.89 -16.44 -20.64
N TRP A 313 -5.40 -15.20 -20.63
CA TRP A 313 -5.16 -14.41 -19.41
C TRP A 313 -6.40 -13.64 -18.92
N ARG A 314 -7.57 -13.87 -19.51
CA ARG A 314 -8.83 -13.20 -19.16
C ARG A 314 -9.13 -13.23 -17.66
N GLN A 315 -8.96 -14.39 -17.01
CA GLN A 315 -9.22 -14.50 -15.57
C GLN A 315 -8.27 -13.61 -14.75
N LEU A 316 -6.97 -13.57 -15.10
CA LEU A 316 -6.02 -12.70 -14.42
C LEU A 316 -6.38 -11.22 -14.58
N ILE A 317 -6.89 -10.82 -15.76
CA ILE A 317 -7.38 -9.45 -15.98
C ILE A 317 -8.62 -9.18 -15.13
N TRP A 318 -9.56 -10.12 -15.03
CA TRP A 318 -10.74 -9.99 -14.19
C TRP A 318 -10.37 -9.80 -12.73
N ASP A 319 -9.54 -10.70 -12.19
CA ASP A 319 -9.07 -10.64 -10.80
C ASP A 319 -8.34 -9.32 -10.53
N TYR A 320 -7.61 -8.79 -11.50
CA TYR A 320 -6.95 -7.49 -11.43
C TYR A 320 -7.95 -6.33 -11.35
N LEU A 321 -8.96 -6.31 -12.23
CA LEU A 321 -9.95 -5.24 -12.29
C LEU A 321 -10.83 -5.20 -11.04
N ASP A 322 -11.03 -6.33 -10.36
CA ASP A 322 -11.74 -6.37 -9.07
C ASP A 322 -10.95 -5.76 -7.92
N LEU A 323 -9.62 -5.68 -8.06
CA LEU A 323 -8.72 -5.09 -7.07
C LEU A 323 -8.39 -3.63 -7.38
N CYS A 324 -8.73 -3.15 -8.58
CA CYS A 324 -8.61 -1.74 -8.93
C CYS A 324 -9.61 -0.94 -8.10
N ASP A 325 -9.05 -0.10 -7.23
CA ASP A 325 -9.79 0.93 -6.52
C ASP A 325 -10.15 2.07 -7.50
N ASP A 326 -11.40 2.50 -7.46
CA ASP A 326 -12.05 3.35 -8.46
C ASP A 326 -11.62 4.83 -8.34
N GLU A 327 -11.19 5.26 -7.15
CA GLU A 327 -10.63 6.58 -6.88
C GLU A 327 -9.16 6.72 -7.35
N HIS A 328 -8.35 5.67 -7.14
CA HIS A 328 -6.90 5.79 -7.15
C HIS A 328 -6.22 5.16 -8.37
N SER A 329 -6.78 4.10 -8.97
CA SER A 329 -6.12 3.42 -10.10
C SER A 329 -6.54 4.01 -11.44
N ARG A 330 -5.57 4.50 -12.24
CA ARG A 330 -5.87 5.14 -13.54
C ARG A 330 -5.20 4.49 -14.75
N LEU A 331 -4.19 3.65 -14.55
CA LEU A 331 -3.44 3.06 -15.67
C LEU A 331 -4.24 1.99 -16.43
N GLN A 332 -5.25 1.38 -15.81
CA GLN A 332 -6.11 0.39 -16.44
C GLN A 332 -6.91 0.99 -17.62
N GLU A 333 -7.25 2.29 -17.60
CA GLU A 333 -7.83 3.00 -18.75
C GLU A 333 -6.95 2.85 -20.01
N LYS A 334 -5.64 3.04 -19.86
CA LYS A 334 -4.67 2.97 -20.96
C LYS A 334 -4.54 1.54 -21.48
N PHE A 335 -4.54 0.57 -20.58
CA PHE A 335 -4.55 -0.85 -20.93
C PHE A 335 -5.82 -1.22 -21.70
N LEU A 336 -7.00 -0.91 -21.18
CA LEU A 336 -8.29 -1.25 -21.81
C LEU A 336 -8.39 -0.71 -23.22
N ARG A 337 -7.98 0.55 -23.43
CA ARG A 337 -7.97 1.18 -24.74
C ARG A 337 -7.13 0.42 -25.76
N GLU A 338 -5.90 0.05 -25.41
CA GLU A 338 -5.01 -0.69 -26.32
C GLU A 338 -5.46 -2.16 -26.46
N TYR A 339 -6.03 -2.75 -25.42
CA TYR A 339 -6.59 -4.10 -25.43
C TYR A 339 -7.72 -4.22 -26.45
N VAL A 340 -8.73 -3.34 -26.40
CA VAL A 340 -9.85 -3.37 -27.38
C VAL A 340 -9.41 -2.95 -28.78
N LYS A 341 -8.41 -2.08 -28.90
CA LYS A 341 -7.82 -1.71 -30.19
C LYS A 341 -7.10 -2.89 -30.85
N GLN A 342 -6.44 -3.75 -30.08
CA GLN A 342 -5.74 -4.93 -30.59
C GLN A 342 -6.68 -6.10 -30.88
N PHE A 343 -7.61 -6.39 -29.97
CA PHE A 343 -8.46 -7.58 -30.05
C PHE A 343 -9.87 -7.32 -30.59
N GLY A 344 -10.25 -6.05 -30.80
CA GLY A 344 -11.61 -5.66 -31.19
C GLY A 344 -12.62 -5.77 -30.05
N PHE A 345 -13.83 -5.33 -30.31
CA PHE A 345 -15.00 -5.56 -29.45
C PHE A 345 -15.70 -6.85 -29.91
N THR A 346 -15.47 -7.93 -29.17
CA THR A 346 -15.98 -9.29 -29.40
C THR A 346 -16.66 -9.79 -28.13
N SER A 347 -17.39 -10.91 -28.20
CA SER A 347 -18.02 -11.52 -27.01
C SER A 347 -17.04 -11.83 -25.87
N ASP A 348 -15.76 -12.07 -26.19
CA ASP A 348 -14.72 -12.30 -25.18
C ASP A 348 -14.22 -11.00 -24.53
N THR A 349 -14.07 -9.94 -25.32
CA THR A 349 -13.39 -8.70 -24.93
C THR A 349 -14.33 -7.63 -24.40
N VAL A 350 -15.58 -7.61 -24.84
CA VAL A 350 -16.59 -6.67 -24.35
C VAL A 350 -16.80 -6.80 -22.83
N PRO A 351 -16.95 -8.00 -22.24
CA PRO A 351 -17.09 -8.11 -20.79
C PRO A 351 -15.87 -7.57 -20.00
N ILE A 352 -14.66 -7.71 -20.53
CA ILE A 352 -13.45 -7.13 -19.92
C ILE A 352 -13.50 -5.61 -20.01
N PHE A 353 -13.92 -5.07 -21.15
CA PHE A 353 -14.07 -3.63 -21.32
C PHE A 353 -15.13 -3.06 -20.37
N VAL A 354 -16.30 -3.70 -20.27
CA VAL A 354 -17.38 -3.30 -19.35
C VAL A 354 -16.88 -3.33 -17.91
N ARG A 355 -16.33 -4.45 -17.44
CA ARG A 355 -15.78 -4.55 -16.07
C ARG A 355 -14.69 -3.51 -15.83
N GLY A 356 -13.86 -3.27 -16.84
CA GLY A 356 -12.79 -2.28 -16.77
C GLY A 356 -13.30 -0.86 -16.64
N VAL A 357 -14.31 -0.47 -17.42
CA VAL A 357 -15.00 0.83 -17.28
C VAL A 357 -15.54 1.00 -15.88
N LEU A 358 -16.15 -0.05 -15.32
CA LEU A 358 -16.77 -0.04 -13.99
C LEU A 358 -15.77 -0.18 -12.84
N SER A 359 -14.49 -0.43 -13.12
CA SER A 359 -13.39 -0.46 -12.13
C SER A 359 -12.72 0.91 -11.95
N MET A 360 -13.32 1.97 -12.48
CA MET A 360 -12.80 3.33 -12.47
C MET A 360 -13.94 4.32 -12.33
N GLN A 361 -13.72 5.36 -11.51
CA GLN A 361 -14.57 6.53 -11.59
C GLN A 361 -14.22 7.37 -12.82
N ASN A 362 -15.25 7.90 -13.48
CA ASN A 362 -15.10 8.97 -14.48
C ASN A 362 -14.19 8.64 -15.68
N MET A 363 -14.18 7.39 -16.15
CA MET A 363 -13.53 7.06 -17.42
C MET A 363 -14.12 7.95 -18.54
N LYS A 364 -13.25 8.65 -19.26
CA LYS A 364 -13.70 9.62 -20.26
C LYS A 364 -14.17 8.93 -21.54
N TYR A 365 -15.25 9.48 -22.09
CA TYR A 365 -15.69 9.19 -23.44
C TYR A 365 -14.57 9.31 -24.48
N SER A 366 -14.55 8.41 -25.45
CA SER A 366 -13.69 8.50 -26.63
C SER A 366 -14.44 8.18 -27.92
N LYS A 367 -14.33 9.07 -28.91
CA LYS A 367 -14.84 8.87 -30.28
C LYS A 367 -14.37 7.56 -30.93
N ASP A 368 -13.21 7.07 -30.52
CA ASP A 368 -12.64 5.84 -31.06
C ASP A 368 -13.43 4.61 -30.63
N TYR A 369 -13.99 4.57 -29.41
CA TYR A 369 -14.80 3.44 -28.95
C TYR A 369 -16.06 3.29 -29.79
N ALA A 370 -16.80 4.39 -29.99
CA ALA A 370 -17.94 4.41 -30.90
C ALA A 370 -17.56 3.94 -32.31
N ALA A 371 -16.43 4.41 -32.85
CA ALA A 371 -15.98 4.04 -34.18
C ALA A 371 -15.61 2.54 -34.30
N TRP A 372 -14.90 1.99 -33.31
CA TRP A 372 -14.49 0.58 -33.31
C TRP A 372 -15.68 -0.36 -33.07
N MET A 373 -16.69 0.08 -32.31
CA MET A 373 -17.90 -0.69 -32.02
C MET A 373 -18.97 -0.59 -33.11
N ALA A 374 -18.80 0.27 -34.13
CA ALA A 374 -19.79 0.53 -35.19
C ALA A 374 -19.90 -0.60 -36.24
N ASN A 375 -20.13 -1.83 -35.77
CA ASN A 375 -20.39 -3.01 -36.59
C ASN A 375 -21.33 -3.98 -35.85
N ALA A 376 -22.00 -4.88 -36.58
CA ALA A 376 -23.02 -5.75 -36.00
C ALA A 376 -22.46 -6.71 -34.93
N GLU A 377 -21.31 -7.32 -35.17
CA GLU A 377 -20.69 -8.29 -34.25
C GLU A 377 -20.38 -7.65 -32.88
N SER A 378 -19.81 -6.45 -32.89
CA SER A 378 -19.50 -5.72 -31.65
C SER A 378 -20.74 -5.25 -30.90
N LEU A 379 -21.79 -4.82 -31.62
CA LEU A 379 -23.06 -4.43 -31.01
C LEU A 379 -23.80 -5.64 -30.42
N ASP A 380 -23.80 -6.78 -31.12
CA ASP A 380 -24.38 -8.03 -30.62
C ASP A 380 -23.66 -8.50 -29.36
N ALA A 381 -22.31 -8.45 -29.34
CA ALA A 381 -21.51 -8.77 -28.16
C ALA A 381 -21.80 -7.83 -26.97
N LEU A 382 -22.08 -6.56 -27.24
CA LEU A 382 -22.47 -5.61 -26.20
C LEU A 382 -23.89 -5.88 -25.66
N LEU A 383 -24.84 -6.24 -26.51
CA LEU A 383 -26.17 -6.66 -26.07
C LEU A 383 -26.11 -7.94 -25.24
N GLU A 384 -25.26 -8.90 -25.61
CA GLU A 384 -25.00 -10.11 -24.83
C GLU A 384 -24.41 -9.76 -23.45
N ALA A 385 -23.40 -8.87 -23.40
CA ALA A 385 -22.83 -8.40 -22.14
C ALA A 385 -23.87 -7.70 -21.25
N LYS A 386 -24.83 -6.96 -21.83
CA LYS A 386 -25.94 -6.35 -21.07
C LYS A 386 -26.81 -7.40 -20.38
N VAL A 387 -27.13 -8.51 -21.07
CA VAL A 387 -27.94 -9.60 -20.50
C VAL A 387 -27.24 -10.23 -19.29
N HIS A 388 -25.90 -10.35 -19.35
CA HIS A 388 -25.08 -10.90 -18.29
C HIS A 388 -24.44 -9.84 -17.38
N LEU A 389 -24.95 -8.61 -17.36
CA LEU A 389 -24.28 -7.48 -16.70
C LEU A 389 -24.03 -7.75 -15.20
N SER A 390 -24.97 -8.40 -14.52
CA SER A 390 -24.83 -8.79 -13.10
C SER A 390 -23.65 -9.72 -12.81
N GLU A 391 -23.15 -10.46 -13.81
CA GLU A 391 -21.96 -11.32 -13.69
C GLU A 391 -20.66 -10.57 -13.99
N ILE A 392 -20.76 -9.42 -14.67
CA ILE A 392 -19.62 -8.65 -15.17
C ILE A 392 -19.25 -7.52 -14.21
N VAL A 393 -20.23 -6.91 -13.56
CA VAL A 393 -20.05 -5.80 -12.61
C VAL A 393 -19.13 -6.23 -11.45
N PRO A 394 -18.10 -5.42 -11.09
CA PRO A 394 -17.23 -5.70 -9.95
C PRO A 394 -18.00 -5.78 -8.61
N SER A 395 -17.52 -6.58 -7.66
CA SER A 395 -18.20 -6.89 -6.40
C SER A 395 -18.29 -5.74 -5.37
N GLY A 396 -18.00 -4.50 -5.78
CA GLY A 396 -18.08 -3.29 -4.94
C GLY A 396 -18.56 -2.05 -5.69
N PHE A 397 -19.12 -2.21 -6.90
CA PHE A 397 -19.65 -1.10 -7.66
C PHE A 397 -20.93 -0.58 -7.02
N SER A 398 -20.96 0.71 -6.66
CA SER A 398 -22.15 1.42 -6.16
C SER A 398 -22.58 2.51 -7.14
N SER A 399 -23.85 2.93 -7.04
CA SER A 399 -24.39 4.10 -7.75
C SER A 399 -24.31 5.39 -6.94
N ASP A 400 -23.85 5.32 -5.70
CA ASP A 400 -23.77 6.48 -4.82
C ASP A 400 -22.64 7.38 -5.35
N GLU A 401 -23.01 8.55 -5.87
CA GLU A 401 -22.04 9.64 -6.06
C GLU A 401 -21.62 10.04 -4.65
N ASP A 402 -20.31 10.05 -4.35
CA ASP A 402 -19.80 10.39 -3.01
C ASP A 402 -20.47 11.67 -2.50
N ASP A 403 -21.43 11.52 -1.58
CA ASP A 403 -22.03 12.63 -0.87
C ASP A 403 -20.90 13.33 -0.10
N ASP A 404 -20.74 14.64 -0.36
CA ASP A 404 -19.84 15.51 0.39
C ASP A 404 -19.99 15.22 1.90
N GLU A 405 -18.89 14.93 2.61
CA GLU A 405 -18.83 14.60 4.06
C GLU A 405 -19.43 15.68 5.00
N ASP A 406 -20.03 16.75 4.45
CA ASP A 406 -20.55 17.92 5.16
C ASP A 406 -22.10 17.99 5.25
N GLU A 407 -22.86 17.03 4.72
CA GLU A 407 -24.33 16.99 4.91
C GLU A 407 -24.77 15.98 5.98
N GLU A 408 -25.65 16.41 6.89
CA GLU A 408 -26.24 15.54 7.93
C GLU A 408 -26.84 14.27 7.28
N PRO A 409 -26.70 13.08 7.89
CA PRO A 409 -27.09 11.82 7.27
C PRO A 409 -28.58 11.83 6.94
N THR A 410 -28.90 12.15 5.69
CA THR A 410 -30.18 11.84 5.08
C THR A 410 -30.28 10.33 5.07
N GLN A 411 -31.46 9.80 5.37
CA GLN A 411 -31.74 8.38 5.20
C GLN A 411 -31.77 8.08 3.69
N GLU A 412 -30.60 8.02 3.08
CA GLU A 412 -30.39 7.53 1.73
C GLU A 412 -30.79 6.05 1.72
N THR A 413 -31.89 5.74 1.04
CA THR A 413 -32.23 4.35 0.71
C THR A 413 -31.13 3.81 -0.18
N GLU A 414 -30.35 2.84 0.32
CA GLU A 414 -29.40 2.06 -0.48
C GLU A 414 -30.02 1.71 -1.84
N ALA A 415 -29.33 2.08 -2.92
CA ALA A 415 -29.82 1.84 -4.28
C ALA A 415 -30.15 0.35 -4.48
N SER A 416 -31.28 0.09 -5.12
CA SER A 416 -31.68 -1.28 -5.43
C SER A 416 -30.70 -1.91 -6.43
N PRO A 417 -30.54 -3.25 -6.43
CA PRO A 417 -29.67 -3.93 -7.40
C PRO A 417 -30.00 -3.59 -8.87
N GLU A 418 -31.26 -3.30 -9.17
CA GLU A 418 -31.69 -2.90 -10.51
C GLU A 418 -31.20 -1.49 -10.86
N GLU A 419 -31.22 -0.55 -9.92
CA GLU A 419 -30.70 0.81 -10.08
C GLU A 419 -29.18 0.81 -10.27
N VAL A 420 -28.44 0.01 -9.49
CA VAL A 420 -26.99 -0.15 -9.63
C VAL A 420 -26.62 -0.72 -11.00
N LEU A 421 -27.35 -1.73 -11.48
CA LEU A 421 -27.12 -2.30 -12.82
C LEU A 421 -27.47 -1.32 -13.94
N GLN A 422 -28.52 -0.52 -13.76
CA GLN A 422 -28.89 0.52 -14.72
C GLN A 422 -27.82 1.61 -14.78
N TYR A 423 -27.33 2.08 -13.63
CA TYR A 423 -26.23 3.05 -13.54
C TYR A 423 -24.94 2.51 -14.17
N ALA A 424 -24.58 1.25 -13.88
CA ALA A 424 -23.45 0.57 -14.52
C ALA A 424 -23.58 0.59 -16.05
N TRP A 425 -24.77 0.27 -16.55
CA TRP A 425 -25.03 0.27 -17.99
C TRP A 425 -24.92 1.67 -18.60
N GLU A 426 -25.46 2.69 -17.93
CA GLU A 426 -25.39 4.08 -18.37
C GLU A 426 -23.94 4.58 -18.42
N THR A 427 -23.13 4.26 -17.42
CA THR A 427 -21.70 4.58 -17.38
C THR A 427 -20.94 3.96 -18.57
N VAL A 428 -21.21 2.69 -18.87
CA VAL A 428 -20.63 2.01 -20.05
C VAL A 428 -21.05 2.70 -21.35
N CYS A 429 -22.34 3.00 -21.50
CA CYS A 429 -22.86 3.72 -22.67
C CYS A 429 -22.23 5.10 -22.82
N TYR A 430 -22.07 5.85 -21.73
CA TYR A 430 -21.43 7.16 -21.70
C TYR A 430 -19.98 7.08 -22.20
N VAL A 431 -19.19 6.12 -21.71
CA VAL A 431 -17.80 5.94 -22.17
C VAL A 431 -17.72 5.67 -23.68
N ILE A 432 -18.66 4.90 -24.22
CA ILE A 432 -18.64 4.53 -25.64
C ILE A 432 -19.13 5.70 -26.52
N TRP A 433 -20.24 6.36 -26.17
CA TRP A 433 -20.95 7.29 -27.07
C TRP A 433 -20.97 8.75 -26.64
N GLY A 434 -20.73 9.05 -25.36
CA GLY A 434 -20.69 10.40 -24.81
C GLY A 434 -22.05 10.90 -24.35
#